data_AF-A0AAW4FXU3-F1
#
_entry.id   AF-A0AAW4FXU3-F1
#
_cell.length_a   1.000
_cell.length_b   1.000
_cell.length_c   1.000
_cell.angle_alpha   90.00
_cell.angle_beta   90.00
_cell.angle_gamma   90.00
#
_symmetry.space_group_name_H-M   'P 1'
#
loop_
_entity.id
_entity.type
_entity.pdbx_description
1 polymer ?
#
loop_
_entity_poly.entity_id
_entity_poly.type
_entity_poly.pdbx_seq_one_letter_code
_entity_poly.pdbx_strand_id
1 'polypeptide(L)'
;MENLFTRFANTIAHWAGKPVIFVAAVLLIAVWAVSGPFFGFSENWQLVINTGTTIITFLMVFVLQNTQNRDNEAIQAKLDELILTSQNAENRFIGIEKKAEREISDVIAEVESAACRSAS
;
A
#
# COMPACT_ATOMS: atom_id res chain seq x y z
N MET A 1 2.60 1.42 -22.88
CA MET A 1 2.29 0.29 -21.95
C MET A 1 1.81 0.75 -20.58
N GLU A 2 2.26 1.92 -20.09
CA GLU A 2 1.85 2.50 -18.80
C GLU A 2 0.32 2.60 -18.61
N ASN A 3 -0.42 2.99 -19.66
CA ASN A 3 -1.89 3.13 -19.57
C ASN A 3 -2.65 1.81 -19.33
N LEU A 4 -2.12 0.65 -19.72
CA LEU A 4 -2.79 -0.64 -19.51
C LEU A 4 -2.53 -1.16 -18.09
N PHE A 5 -1.30 -1.10 -17.62
CA PHE A 5 -0.94 -1.49 -16.26
C PHE A 5 -1.64 -0.59 -15.23
N THR A 6 -1.61 0.73 -15.41
CA THR A 6 -2.24 1.68 -14.48
C THR A 6 -3.76 1.49 -14.43
N ARG A 7 -4.40 1.18 -15.57
CA ARG A 7 -5.86 0.95 -15.63
C ARG A 7 -6.24 -0.41 -15.03
N PHE A 8 -5.44 -1.44 -15.26
CA PHE A 8 -5.58 -2.75 -14.63
C PHE A 8 -5.38 -2.67 -13.12
N ALA A 9 -4.29 -2.04 -12.67
CA ALA A 9 -3.97 -1.83 -11.26
C ALA A 9 -5.04 -1.00 -10.55
N ASN A 10 -5.53 0.10 -11.14
CA ASN A 10 -6.63 0.88 -10.57
C ASN A 10 -7.93 0.07 -10.51
N THR A 11 -8.21 -0.77 -11.51
CA THR A 11 -9.38 -1.65 -11.49
C THR A 11 -9.23 -2.65 -10.35
N ILE A 12 -8.12 -3.37 -10.26
CA ILE A 12 -7.86 -4.30 -9.16
C ILE A 12 -7.93 -3.61 -7.80
N ALA A 13 -7.33 -2.43 -7.64
CA ALA A 13 -7.35 -1.68 -6.37
C ALA A 13 -8.79 -1.26 -5.98
N HIS A 14 -9.57 -0.75 -6.94
CA HIS A 14 -10.97 -0.38 -6.71
C HIS A 14 -11.84 -1.59 -6.36
N TRP A 15 -11.52 -2.74 -6.93
CA TRP A 15 -12.22 -3.99 -6.70
C TRP A 15 -11.79 -4.63 -5.36
N ALA A 16 -10.50 -4.69 -5.04
CA ALA A 16 -9.94 -5.31 -3.83
C ALA A 16 -10.53 -4.73 -2.53
N GLY A 17 -10.94 -3.46 -2.54
CA GLY A 17 -11.61 -2.82 -1.39
C GLY A 17 -13.11 -3.10 -1.27
N LYS A 18 -13.75 -3.78 -2.24
CA LYS A 18 -15.20 -4.03 -2.22
C LYS A 18 -15.55 -5.28 -1.39
N PRO A 19 -16.53 -5.19 -0.47
CA PRO A 19 -17.02 -6.33 0.32
C PRO A 19 -17.45 -7.53 -0.54
N VAL A 20 -17.93 -7.27 -1.76
CA VAL A 20 -18.36 -8.30 -2.73
C VAL A 20 -17.22 -9.24 -3.12
N ILE A 21 -15.98 -8.75 -3.21
CA ILE A 21 -14.83 -9.58 -3.57
C ILE A 21 -14.41 -10.46 -2.40
N PHE A 22 -14.47 -9.92 -1.19
CA PHE A 22 -14.22 -10.71 0.00
C PHE A 22 -15.18 -11.91 0.07
N VAL A 23 -16.48 -11.68 -0.14
CA VAL A 23 -17.48 -12.75 -0.21
C VAL A 23 -17.17 -13.74 -1.33
N ALA A 24 -16.81 -13.27 -2.53
CA ALA A 24 -16.43 -14.13 -3.65
C ALA A 24 -15.18 -14.98 -3.35
N ALA A 25 -14.18 -14.42 -2.68
CA ALA A 25 -12.97 -15.13 -2.27
C ALA A 25 -13.28 -16.21 -1.22
N VAL A 26 -14.12 -15.89 -0.23
CA VAL A 26 -14.57 -16.86 0.79
C VAL A 26 -15.34 -18.02 0.13
N LEU A 27 -16.24 -17.71 -0.82
CA LEU A 27 -16.96 -18.74 -1.57
C LEU A 27 -16.02 -19.62 -2.39
N LEU A 28 -15.00 -19.04 -3.03
CA LEU A 28 -13.99 -19.79 -3.79
C LEU A 28 -13.20 -20.74 -2.89
N ILE A 29 -12.78 -20.28 -1.70
CA ILE A 29 -12.10 -21.13 -0.71
C ILE A 29 -13.04 -22.24 -0.21
N ALA A 30 -14.32 -21.95 0.01
CA ALA A 30 -15.31 -22.94 0.43
C ALA A 30 -15.52 -24.02 -0.65
N VAL A 31 -15.66 -23.63 -1.92
CA VAL A 31 -15.76 -24.56 -3.05
C VAL A 31 -14.51 -25.43 -3.16
N TRP A 32 -13.32 -24.85 -3.03
CA TRP A 32 -12.08 -25.60 -2.99
C TRP A 32 -12.08 -26.61 -1.82
N ALA A 33 -12.43 -26.19 -0.60
CA ALA A 33 -12.48 -27.07 0.57
C ALA A 33 -13.46 -28.24 0.39
N VAL A 34 -14.64 -28.00 -0.18
CA VAL A 34 -15.64 -29.03 -0.50
C VAL A 34 -15.17 -29.98 -1.61
N SER A 35 -14.29 -29.53 -2.51
CA SER A 35 -13.66 -30.43 -3.49
C SER A 35 -12.64 -31.39 -2.86
N GLY A 36 -12.07 -31.06 -1.69
CA GLY A 36 -11.02 -31.85 -1.01
C GLY A 36 -11.35 -33.33 -0.78
N PRO A 37 -12.53 -33.68 -0.24
CA PRO A 37 -12.96 -35.08 -0.07
C PRO A 37 -13.01 -35.89 -1.37
N PHE A 38 -13.36 -35.27 -2.51
CA PHE A 38 -13.38 -35.95 -3.81
C PHE A 38 -11.97 -36.29 -4.32
N PHE A 39 -10.97 -35.50 -3.94
CA PHE A 39 -9.55 -35.71 -4.29
C PHE A 39 -8.74 -36.35 -3.16
N GLY A 40 -9.40 -36.85 -2.10
CA GLY A 40 -8.75 -37.48 -0.96
C GLY A 40 -7.75 -36.58 -0.23
N PHE A 41 -7.93 -35.26 -0.28
CA PHE A 41 -6.97 -34.27 0.24
C PHE A 41 -5.53 -34.47 -0.27
N SER A 42 -5.40 -34.90 -1.53
CA SER A 42 -4.10 -35.20 -2.17
C SER A 42 -3.12 -34.03 -2.17
N GLU A 43 -1.82 -34.34 -2.29
CA GLU A 43 -0.75 -33.34 -2.40
C GLU A 43 -0.98 -32.40 -3.59
N ASN A 44 -1.44 -32.92 -4.74
CA ASN A 44 -1.74 -32.10 -5.92
C ASN A 44 -2.88 -31.09 -5.65
N TRP A 45 -3.90 -31.50 -4.89
CA TRP A 45 -5.03 -30.63 -4.54
C TRP A 45 -4.60 -29.48 -3.62
N GLN A 46 -3.68 -29.74 -2.67
CA GLN A 46 -3.09 -28.71 -1.81
C GLN A 46 -2.11 -27.82 -2.58
N LEU A 47 -1.29 -28.41 -3.47
CA LEU A 47 -0.32 -27.70 -4.28
C LEU A 47 -0.99 -26.61 -5.12
N VAL A 48 -2.12 -26.93 -5.77
CA VAL A 48 -2.82 -25.97 -6.64
C VAL A 48 -3.22 -24.70 -5.88
N ILE A 49 -3.79 -24.80 -4.67
CA ILE A 49 -4.19 -23.59 -3.93
C ILE A 49 -2.98 -22.84 -3.38
N ASN A 50 -1.96 -23.55 -2.90
CA ASN A 50 -0.77 -22.94 -2.31
C ASN A 50 0.02 -22.20 -3.38
N THR A 51 0.29 -22.84 -4.51
CA THR A 51 0.98 -22.22 -5.65
C THR A 51 0.16 -21.06 -6.21
N GLY A 52 -1.15 -21.23 -6.41
CA GLY A 52 -2.03 -20.17 -6.91
C GLY A 52 -2.05 -18.95 -6.00
N THR A 53 -2.26 -19.16 -4.70
CA THR A 53 -2.29 -18.07 -3.71
C THR A 53 -0.94 -17.38 -3.60
N THR A 54 0.16 -18.12 -3.70
CA THR A 54 1.51 -17.54 -3.68
C THR A 54 1.73 -16.60 -4.87
N ILE A 55 1.36 -17.02 -6.09
CA ILE A 55 1.43 -16.17 -7.30
C ILE A 55 0.56 -14.93 -7.13
N ILE A 56 -0.69 -15.09 -6.69
CA ILE A 56 -1.62 -13.97 -6.48
C ILE A 56 -1.05 -13.00 -5.43
N THR A 57 -0.53 -13.51 -4.32
CA THR A 57 0.06 -12.69 -3.25
C THR A 57 1.28 -11.94 -3.75
N PHE A 58 2.15 -12.59 -4.51
CA PHE A 58 3.33 -11.95 -5.11
C PHE A 58 2.92 -10.79 -6.03
N LEU A 59 1.93 -11.00 -6.90
CA LEU A 59 1.38 -9.94 -7.74
C LEU A 59 0.70 -8.84 -6.91
N MET A 60 -0.03 -9.22 -5.85
CA MET A 60 -0.69 -8.29 -4.93
C MET A 60 0.30 -7.35 -4.26
N VAL A 61 1.50 -7.82 -3.89
CA VAL A 61 2.55 -6.95 -3.31
C VAL A 61 2.90 -5.81 -4.27
N PHE A 62 3.07 -6.08 -5.57
CA PHE A 62 3.34 -5.01 -6.55
C PHE A 62 2.17 -4.05 -6.72
N VAL A 63 0.94 -4.58 -6.80
CA VAL A 63 -0.27 -3.75 -6.92
C VAL A 63 -0.45 -2.88 -5.67
N LEU A 64 -0.23 -3.45 -4.49
CA LEU A 64 -0.31 -2.77 -3.22
C LEU A 64 0.77 -1.69 -3.13
N GLN A 65 2.02 -1.99 -3.47
CA GLN A 65 3.11 -1.01 -3.51
C GLN A 65 2.80 0.14 -4.48
N ASN A 66 2.30 -0.13 -5.68
CA ASN A 66 1.93 0.92 -6.63
C ASN A 66 0.80 1.81 -6.09
N THR A 67 -0.22 1.21 -5.47
CA THR A 67 -1.34 1.95 -4.89
C THR A 67 -0.88 2.79 -3.69
N GLN A 68 -0.10 2.18 -2.79
CA GLN A 68 0.47 2.84 -1.62
C GLN A 68 1.43 3.97 -2.00
N ASN A 69 2.27 3.79 -3.01
CA ASN A 69 3.19 4.84 -3.48
C ASN A 69 2.40 6.07 -3.96
N ARG A 70 1.38 5.85 -4.80
CA ARG A 70 0.54 6.94 -5.29
C ARG A 70 -0.22 7.63 -4.17
N ASP A 71 -0.78 6.87 -3.23
CA ASP A 71 -1.54 7.43 -2.11
C ASP A 71 -0.62 8.22 -1.16
N ASN A 72 0.63 7.76 -0.95
CA ASN A 72 1.65 8.50 -0.20
C ASN A 72 2.02 9.83 -0.87
N GLU A 73 2.28 9.84 -2.19
CA GLU A 73 2.56 11.07 -2.94
C GLU A 73 1.39 12.07 -2.85
N ALA A 74 0.14 11.58 -2.90
CA ALA A 74 -1.03 12.42 -2.76
C ALA A 74 -1.18 13.00 -1.34
N ILE A 75 -0.81 12.25 -0.30
CA ILE A 75 -0.77 12.73 1.08
C ILE A 75 0.29 13.83 1.21
N GLN A 76 1.50 13.62 0.69
CA GLN A 76 2.58 14.61 0.71
C GLN A 76 2.16 15.91 0.02
N ALA A 77 1.58 15.84 -1.18
CA ALA A 77 1.10 17.03 -1.88
C ALA A 77 0.03 17.82 -1.10
N LYS A 78 -0.86 17.13 -0.37
CA LYS A 78 -1.85 17.78 0.50
C LYS A 78 -1.19 18.44 1.71
N LEU A 79 -0.17 17.80 2.31
CA LEU A 79 0.58 18.37 3.43
C LEU A 79 1.40 19.59 2.99
N ASP A 80 2.03 19.53 1.81
CA ASP A 80 2.76 20.64 1.21
C ASP A 80 1.87 21.88 1.04
N GLU A 81 0.64 21.69 0.55
CA GLU A 81 -0.34 22.78 0.42
C GLU A 81 -0.75 23.37 1.79
N LEU A 82 -0.93 22.52 2.81
CA LEU A 82 -1.23 22.96 4.17
C LEU A 82 -0.07 23.74 4.81
N ILE A 83 1.18 23.33 4.56
CA ILE A 83 2.38 24.04 5.02
C ILE A 83 2.47 25.40 4.32
N LEU A 84 2.31 25.42 2.99
CA LEU A 84 2.41 26.63 2.17
C LEU A 84 1.40 27.71 2.59
N THR A 85 0.20 27.30 3.02
CA THR A 85 -0.89 28.20 3.43
C THR A 85 -0.86 28.56 4.91
N SER A 86 -0.01 27.90 5.72
CA SER A 86 0.08 28.14 7.16
C SER A 86 1.08 29.26 7.49
N GLN A 87 0.63 30.28 8.23
CA GLN A 87 1.44 31.45 8.58
C GLN A 87 2.64 31.14 9.49
N ASN A 88 2.59 30.05 10.26
CA ASN A 88 3.62 29.69 11.23
C ASN A 88 4.41 28.41 10.85
N ALA A 89 4.16 27.83 9.67
CA ALA A 89 4.89 26.65 9.21
C ALA A 89 6.10 27.06 8.35
N GLU A 90 7.21 26.33 8.46
CA GLU A 90 8.38 26.60 7.62
C GLU A 90 8.23 25.93 6.25
N ASN A 91 8.34 26.70 5.17
CA ASN A 91 8.31 26.18 3.79
C ASN A 91 9.45 25.20 3.48
N ARG A 92 10.47 25.10 4.33
CA ARG A 92 11.58 24.13 4.21
C ARG A 92 11.10 22.67 4.31
N PHE A 93 9.94 22.42 4.92
CA PHE A 93 9.34 21.08 5.02
C PHE A 93 8.64 20.62 3.74
N ILE A 94 8.37 21.54 2.80
CA ILE A 94 7.71 21.21 1.52
C ILE A 94 8.64 20.34 0.67
N GLY A 95 8.14 19.18 0.23
CA GLY A 95 8.90 18.26 -0.62
C GLY A 95 10.11 17.60 0.05
N ILE A 96 10.15 17.57 1.38
CA ILE A 96 11.28 17.03 2.17
C ILE A 96 11.53 15.55 1.88
N GLU A 97 10.50 14.78 1.52
CA GLU A 97 10.57 13.36 1.20
C GLU A 97 11.47 13.03 0.00
N LYS A 98 11.75 14.04 -0.86
CA LYS A 98 12.56 13.88 -2.07
C LYS A 98 14.04 14.13 -1.81
N LYS A 99 14.41 14.54 -0.59
CA LYS A 99 15.80 14.79 -0.20
C LYS A 99 16.52 13.51 0.14
N ALA A 100 17.85 13.59 0.22
CA ALA A 100 18.65 12.48 0.70
C ALA A 100 18.29 12.14 2.16
N GLU A 101 18.31 10.85 2.51
CA GLU A 101 17.97 10.34 3.86
C GLU A 101 18.68 11.12 4.99
N ARG A 102 19.96 11.47 4.78
CA ARG A 102 20.73 12.28 5.75
C ARG A 102 20.13 13.65 5.97
N GLU A 103 19.73 14.34 4.90
CA GLU A 103 19.10 15.66 5.02
C GLU A 103 17.74 15.59 5.72
N ILE A 104 16.96 14.53 5.47
CA ILE A 104 15.68 14.30 6.15
C ILE A 104 15.93 14.10 7.65
N SER A 105 16.89 13.22 8.00
CA SER A 105 17.25 12.95 9.40
C SER A 105 17.75 14.20 10.13
N ASP A 106 18.54 15.05 9.46
CA ASP A 106 19.07 16.28 10.05
C ASP A 106 17.93 17.26 10.39
N VAL A 107 16.95 17.40 9.49
CA VAL A 107 15.78 18.26 9.71
C VAL A 107 14.88 17.72 10.81
N ILE A 108 14.66 16.40 10.87
CA ILE A 108 13.89 15.76 11.96
C ILE A 108 14.56 16.04 13.32
N ALA A 109 15.87 15.85 13.41
CA ALA A 109 16.63 16.11 14.64
C ALA A 109 16.56 17.58 15.06
N GLU A 110 16.61 18.52 14.11
CA GLU A 110 16.44 19.95 14.38
C GLU A 110 15.07 20.26 15.00
N VAL A 111 13.99 19.70 14.44
CA VAL A 111 12.61 19.87 14.94
C VAL A 111 12.44 19.29 16.33
N GLU A 112 12.92 18.06 16.57
CA GLU A 112 12.85 17.43 17.89
C GLU A 112 13.59 18.27 18.94
N SER A 113 14.76 18.81 18.57
CA SER A 113 15.53 19.68 19.45
C SER A 113 14.81 21.00 19.75
N ALA A 114 14.10 21.57 18.78
CA ALA A 114 13.32 22.80 18.94
C ALA A 114 12.09 22.57 19.82
N ALA A 115 11.39 21.45 19.64
CA ALA A 115 10.26 21.05 20.47
C ALA A 115 10.66 20.81 21.94
N CYS A 116 11.84 20.21 22.16
CA CYS A 116 12.37 20.01 23.51
C CYS A 116 12.72 21.35 24.19
N ARG A 117 13.23 22.32 23.43
CA ARG A 117 13.53 23.68 23.91
C ARG A 117 12.28 24.51 24.24
N SER A 118 11.18 24.33 23.52
CA SER A 118 9.93 25.07 23.77
C SER A 118 9.07 24.48 24.90
N ALA A 119 9.35 23.24 25.31
CA ALA A 119 8.69 22.57 26.42
C ALA A 119 9.35 22.80 27.79
N SER A 120 10.49 23.52 27.84
CA SER A 120 11.22 23.90 29.06
C SER A 120 10.96 25.36 29.41
#